data_AF-A0A928WPS1-F1
#
_entry.id   AF-A0A928WPS1-F1
#
_cell.length_a   1.000
_cell.length_b   1.000
_cell.length_c   1.000
_cell.angle_alpha   90.00
_cell.angle_beta   90.00
_cell.angle_gamma   90.00
#
_symmetry.space_group_name_H-M   'P 1'
#
loop_
_entity.id
_entity.type
_entity.pdbx_description
1 polymer ?
#
loop_
_entity_poly.entity_id
_entity_poly.type
_entity_poly.pdbx_seq_one_letter_code
_entity_poly.pdbx_strand_id
1 'polypeptide(L)'
;MRTLPDIQARELGELVTRRRQVVEMITAEKARLAPMTGAMQQDITAHIEWLQQRLHDLDKQLQTLIRQTPAWCERVDLLKSVPGVGDVLSSTLLVALPELGCLSHKQISNLVGLAPINRDSGQMRGKRTIWGGRAQVRAALYMGTLVAV
;
A
#
# COMPACT_ATOMS: atom_id res chain seq x y z
N MET A 1 19.38 6.24 -10.04
CA MET A 1 20.20 6.14 -8.81
C MET A 1 19.27 6.22 -7.61
N ARG A 2 19.32 5.25 -6.71
CA ARG A 2 18.60 5.30 -5.44
C ARG A 2 19.36 6.30 -4.57
N THR A 3 18.88 7.54 -4.45
CA THR A 3 19.41 8.47 -3.45
C THR A 3 19.24 7.79 -2.09
N LEU A 4 20.30 7.74 -1.28
CA LEU A 4 20.21 7.20 0.07
C LEU A 4 19.03 7.91 0.76
N PRO A 5 18.02 7.17 1.24
CA PRO A 5 16.90 7.82 1.90
C PRO A 5 17.42 8.48 3.16
N ASP A 6 17.04 9.74 3.33
CA ASP A 6 17.10 10.45 4.61
C ASP A 6 16.57 9.53 5.73
N ILE A 7 17.11 9.63 6.94
CA ILE A 7 16.77 8.76 8.08
C ILE A 7 15.25 8.74 8.27
N GLN A 8 14.61 9.89 8.13
CA GLN A 8 13.16 10.04 8.21
C GLN A 8 12.43 9.25 7.11
N ALA A 9 12.94 9.27 5.87
CA ALA A 9 12.31 8.55 4.75
C ALA A 9 12.40 7.03 4.93
N ARG A 10 13.48 6.54 5.56
CA ARG A 10 13.62 5.14 5.93
C ARG A 10 12.61 4.76 7.02
N GLU A 11 12.52 5.56 8.08
CA GLU A 11 11.56 5.34 9.18
C GLU A 11 10.12 5.31 8.66
N LEU A 12 9.74 6.26 7.79
CA LEU A 12 8.43 6.27 7.14
C LEU A 12 8.20 4.99 6.32
N GLY A 13 9.22 4.51 5.62
CA GLY A 13 9.16 3.25 4.88
C GLY A 13 8.97 2.02 5.76
N GLU A 14 9.64 1.97 6.90
CA GLU A 14 9.50 0.91 7.90
C GLU A 14 8.09 0.90 8.51
N LEU A 15 7.53 2.08 8.82
CA LEU A 15 6.16 2.21 9.32
C LEU A 15 5.11 1.75 8.29
N VAL A 16 5.21 2.16 7.03
CA VAL A 16 4.29 1.71 5.96
C VAL A 16 4.40 0.19 5.76
N THR A 17 5.62 -0.35 5.81
CA THR A 17 5.85 -1.80 5.70
C THR A 17 5.22 -2.55 6.87
N ARG A 18 5.42 -2.07 8.11
CA ARG A 18 4.86 -2.70 9.30
C ARG A 18 3.34 -2.65 9.32
N ARG A 19 2.74 -1.51 8.93
CA ARG A 19 1.30 -1.37 8.76
C ARG A 19 0.73 -2.44 7.84
N ARG A 20 1.37 -2.67 6.68
CA ARG A 20 0.96 -3.72 5.73
C ARG A 20 0.98 -5.10 6.37
N GLN A 21 2.05 -5.45 7.07
CA GLN A 21 2.16 -6.72 7.78
C GLN A 21 1.05 -6.90 8.83
N VAL A 22 0.69 -5.85 9.57
CA VAL A 22 -0.41 -5.92 10.56
C VAL A 22 -1.75 -6.17 9.87
N VAL A 23 -2.02 -5.53 8.74
CA VAL A 23 -3.23 -5.80 7.95
C VAL A 23 -3.27 -7.25 7.44
N GLU A 24 -2.13 -7.78 6.98
CA GLU A 24 -2.00 -9.19 6.58
C GLU A 24 -2.29 -10.13 7.76
N MET A 25 -1.76 -9.84 8.95
CA MET A 25 -2.02 -10.62 10.17
C MET A 25 -3.50 -10.57 10.57
N ILE A 26 -4.14 -9.39 10.56
CA ILE A 26 -5.58 -9.26 10.84
C ILE A 26 -6.39 -10.12 9.87
N THR A 27 -6.03 -10.10 8.59
CA THR A 27 -6.71 -10.88 7.55
C THR A 27 -6.56 -12.38 7.83
N ALA A 28 -5.36 -12.82 8.19
CA ALA A 28 -5.09 -14.21 8.54
C ALA A 28 -5.85 -14.65 9.80
N GLU A 29 -5.92 -13.82 10.84
CA GLU A 29 -6.67 -14.12 12.05
C GLU A 29 -8.19 -14.17 11.80
N LYS A 30 -8.73 -13.25 10.99
CA LYS A 30 -10.15 -13.31 10.60
C LYS A 30 -10.49 -14.59 9.85
N ALA A 31 -9.59 -15.05 8.98
CA ALA A 31 -9.77 -16.32 8.29
C ALA A 31 -9.72 -17.52 9.27
N ARG A 32 -8.86 -17.46 10.29
CA ARG A 32 -8.79 -18.47 11.36
C ARG A 32 -10.02 -18.45 12.28
N LEU A 33 -10.60 -17.28 12.53
CA LEU A 33 -11.78 -17.13 13.40
C LEU A 33 -13.01 -17.83 12.82
N ALA A 34 -13.20 -17.77 11.49
CA ALA A 34 -14.42 -18.24 10.83
C ALA A 34 -14.83 -19.70 11.18
N PRO A 35 -13.92 -20.69 11.23
CA PRO A 35 -14.27 -22.06 11.64
C PRO A 35 -14.21 -22.34 13.15
N MET A 36 -13.85 -21.38 14.02
CA MET A 36 -13.55 -21.65 15.44
C MET A 36 -14.75 -21.42 16.35
N THR A 37 -14.82 -22.17 17.46
CA THR A 37 -15.89 -22.08 18.46
C THR A 37 -15.35 -22.15 19.89
N GLY A 38 -16.07 -21.58 20.86
CA GLY A 38 -15.75 -21.70 22.28
C GLY A 38 -14.56 -20.82 22.70
N ALA A 39 -13.73 -21.31 23.62
CA ALA A 39 -12.63 -20.52 24.20
C ALA A 39 -11.62 -20.03 23.15
N MET A 40 -11.33 -20.82 22.11
CA MET A 40 -10.40 -20.44 21.05
C MET A 40 -10.93 -19.27 20.19
N GLN A 41 -12.26 -19.17 20.03
CA GLN A 41 -12.88 -18.05 19.33
C GLN A 41 -12.67 -16.74 20.08
N GLN A 42 -12.78 -16.76 21.41
CA GLN A 42 -12.56 -15.58 22.26
C GLN A 42 -11.09 -15.14 22.21
N ASP A 43 -10.15 -16.09 22.27
CA ASP A 43 -8.71 -15.81 22.16
C ASP A 43 -8.34 -15.15 20.81
N ILE A 44 -8.80 -15.71 19.68
CA ILE A 44 -8.56 -15.12 18.36
C ILE A 44 -9.20 -13.75 18.23
N THR A 45 -10.40 -13.56 18.79
CA THR A 45 -11.09 -12.26 18.77
C THR A 45 -10.28 -11.21 19.53
N ALA A 46 -9.80 -11.53 20.74
CA ALA A 46 -8.93 -10.65 21.51
C ALA A 46 -7.62 -10.32 20.77
N HIS A 47 -7.03 -11.28 20.05
CA HIS A 47 -5.85 -11.03 19.23
C HIS A 47 -6.16 -10.10 18.04
N ILE A 48 -7.30 -10.26 17.38
CA ILE A 48 -7.75 -9.35 16.31
C ILE A 48 -7.91 -7.92 16.85
N GLU A 49 -8.55 -7.76 18.01
CA GLU A 49 -8.73 -6.44 18.65
C GLU A 49 -7.39 -5.79 18.98
N TRP A 50 -6.45 -6.56 19.53
CA TRP A 50 -5.09 -6.08 19.79
C TRP A 50 -4.37 -5.64 18.51
N LEU A 51 -4.47 -6.43 17.43
CA LEU A 51 -3.88 -6.09 16.14
C LEU A 51 -4.53 -4.83 15.52
N GLN A 52 -5.85 -4.66 15.68
CA GLN A 52 -6.56 -3.47 15.21
C GLN A 52 -6.12 -2.22 15.98
N GLN A 53 -5.96 -2.31 17.29
CA GLN A 53 -5.41 -1.21 18.08
C GLN A 53 -3.98 -0.89 17.64
N ARG A 54 -3.15 -1.91 17.39
CA ARG A 54 -1.79 -1.70 16.90
C ARG A 54 -1.76 -1.04 15.52
N LEU A 55 -2.69 -1.39 14.64
CA LEU A 55 -2.84 -0.76 13.33
C LEU A 55 -3.18 0.73 13.48
N HIS A 56 -4.10 1.08 14.38
CA HIS A 56 -4.47 2.46 14.68
C HIS A 56 -3.29 3.29 15.21
N ASP A 57 -2.48 2.71 16.10
CA ASP A 57 -1.30 3.38 16.63
C ASP A 57 -0.24 3.64 15.53
N LEU A 58 -0.06 2.69 14.61
CA LEU A 58 0.82 2.86 13.45
C LEU A 58 0.31 3.94 12.50
N ASP A 59 -1.01 4.01 12.27
CA ASP A 59 -1.62 5.04 11.43
C ASP A 59 -1.42 6.44 12.03
N LYS A 60 -1.53 6.58 13.36
CA LYS A 60 -1.20 7.84 14.07
C LYS A 60 0.28 8.20 13.95
N GLN A 61 1.19 7.23 14.09
CA GLN A 61 2.63 7.47 13.94
C GLN A 61 2.97 7.94 12.52
N LEU A 62 2.39 7.29 11.50
CA LEU A 62 2.54 7.71 10.10
C LEU A 62 2.05 9.14 9.88
N GLN A 63 0.85 9.48 10.34
CA GLN A 63 0.30 10.83 10.22
C GLN A 63 1.17 11.87 10.93
N THR A 64 1.70 11.53 12.11
CA THR A 64 2.57 12.42 12.88
C THR A 64 3.87 12.70 12.13
N LEU A 65 4.53 11.65 11.62
CA LEU A 65 5.77 11.76 10.88
C LEU A 65 5.59 12.53 9.56
N ILE A 66 4.48 12.32 8.85
CA ILE A 66 4.15 13.10 7.65
C ILE A 66 3.98 14.59 7.99
N ARG A 67 3.28 14.91 9.09
CA ARG A 67 3.03 16.29 9.54
C ARG A 67 4.29 17.03 9.99
N GLN A 68 5.31 16.30 10.43
CA GLN A 68 6.60 16.89 10.82
C GLN A 68 7.43 17.36 9.62
N THR A 69 7.12 16.89 8.42
CA THR A 69 7.88 17.21 7.20
C THR A 69 6.98 17.96 6.20
N PRO A 70 7.11 19.29 6.06
CA PRO A 70 6.25 20.11 5.19
C PRO A 70 6.16 19.60 3.74
N ALA A 71 7.31 19.20 3.16
CA ALA A 71 7.36 18.66 1.80
C ALA A 71 6.55 17.35 1.62
N TRP A 72 6.38 16.56 2.68
CA TRP A 72 5.53 15.36 2.63
C TRP A 72 4.06 15.69 2.80
N CYS A 73 3.73 16.65 3.67
CA CYS A 73 2.37 17.18 3.77
C CYS A 73 1.87 17.69 2.42
N GLU A 74 2.62 18.57 1.77
CA GLU A 74 2.23 19.12 0.45
C GLU A 74 2.00 18.02 -0.59
N ARG A 75 2.89 17.01 -0.63
CA ARG A 75 2.74 15.85 -1.54
C ARG A 75 1.50 15.01 -1.20
N VAL A 76 1.23 14.77 0.07
CA VAL A 76 0.07 13.99 0.52
C VAL A 76 -1.22 14.74 0.22
N ASP A 77 -1.27 16.04 0.48
CA ASP A 77 -2.45 16.87 0.21
C ASP A 77 -2.73 16.95 -1.29
N LEU A 78 -1.68 17.09 -2.12
CA LEU A 78 -1.81 17.01 -3.57
C LEU A 78 -2.37 15.65 -4.02
N LEU A 79 -1.88 14.54 -3.46
CA LEU A 79 -2.38 13.21 -3.78
C LEU A 79 -3.84 13.04 -3.38
N LYS A 80 -4.23 13.53 -2.20
CA LYS A 80 -5.59 13.46 -1.66
C LYS A 80 -6.60 14.35 -2.40
N SER A 81 -6.14 15.29 -3.23
CA SER A 81 -7.03 16.06 -4.12
C SER A 81 -7.72 15.18 -5.18
N VAL A 82 -7.18 13.99 -5.46
CA VAL A 82 -7.75 13.03 -6.40
C VAL A 82 -8.84 12.20 -5.71
N PRO A 83 -10.05 12.07 -6.29
CA PRO A 83 -11.10 11.22 -5.75
C PRO A 83 -10.64 9.78 -5.48
N GLY A 84 -11.01 9.24 -4.31
CA GLY A 84 -10.61 7.90 -3.87
C GLY A 84 -9.20 7.78 -3.29
N VAL A 85 -8.41 8.85 -3.26
CA VAL A 85 -7.10 8.87 -2.61
C VAL A 85 -7.23 9.30 -1.15
N GLY A 86 -7.24 8.32 -0.24
CA GLY A 86 -7.22 8.53 1.21
C GLY A 86 -5.81 8.57 1.82
N ASP A 87 -5.74 8.67 3.14
CA ASP A 87 -4.47 8.72 3.91
C ASP A 87 -3.58 7.48 3.67
N VAL A 88 -4.18 6.30 3.58
CA VAL A 88 -3.47 5.04 3.37
C VAL A 88 -2.85 4.99 1.97
N LEU A 89 -3.61 5.38 0.94
CA LEU A 89 -3.13 5.35 -0.44
C LEU A 89 -2.06 6.43 -0.66
N SER A 90 -2.29 7.64 -0.16
CA SER A 90 -1.33 8.75 -0.29
C SER A 90 0.00 8.46 0.39
N SER A 91 0.00 7.97 1.64
CA SER A 91 1.22 7.54 2.35
C SER A 91 1.93 6.38 1.65
N THR A 92 1.17 5.42 1.13
CA THR A 92 1.75 4.30 0.35
C THR A 92 2.42 4.80 -0.92
N LEU A 93 1.79 5.71 -1.68
CA LEU A 93 2.38 6.28 -2.90
C LEU A 93 3.61 7.13 -2.59
N LEU A 94 3.57 7.90 -1.50
CA LEU A 94 4.70 8.72 -1.06
C LEU A 94 5.97 7.89 -0.83
N VAL A 95 5.83 6.74 -0.17
CA VAL A 95 6.95 5.84 0.20
C VAL A 95 7.30 4.87 -0.91
N ALA A 96 6.30 4.16 -1.44
CA ALA A 96 6.50 3.04 -2.33
C ALA A 96 6.53 3.44 -3.81
N LEU A 97 6.35 4.72 -4.13
CA LEU A 97 6.46 5.26 -5.48
C LEU A 97 7.07 6.68 -5.49
N PRO A 98 8.31 6.87 -5.00
CA PRO A 98 8.97 8.19 -4.99
C PRO A 98 9.17 8.77 -6.38
N GLU A 99 9.16 7.93 -7.43
CA GLU A 99 9.30 8.34 -8.83
C GLU A 99 8.05 9.01 -9.41
N LEU A 100 6.93 9.00 -8.67
CA LEU A 100 5.68 9.62 -9.07
C LEU A 100 5.85 11.14 -9.21
N GLY A 101 5.55 11.66 -10.41
CA GLY A 101 5.78 13.06 -10.78
C GLY A 101 7.09 13.30 -11.56
N CYS A 102 8.04 12.37 -11.52
CA CYS A 102 9.29 12.47 -12.27
C CYS A 102 9.29 11.62 -13.55
N LEU A 103 8.62 10.46 -13.52
CA LEU A 103 8.51 9.56 -14.66
C LEU A 103 7.22 9.77 -15.44
N SER A 104 7.24 9.42 -16.73
CA SER A 104 6.04 9.46 -17.58
C SER A 104 4.97 8.46 -17.09
N HIS A 105 3.71 8.72 -17.44
CA HIS A 105 2.60 7.83 -17.08
C HIS A 105 2.82 6.38 -17.55
N LYS A 106 3.46 6.17 -18.71
CA LYS A 106 3.73 4.82 -19.24
C LYS A 106 4.77 4.09 -18.38
N GLN A 107 5.83 4.80 -17.99
CA GLN A 107 6.87 4.25 -17.13
C GLN A 107 6.32 3.93 -15.74
N ILE A 108 5.52 4.82 -15.15
CA ILE A 108 4.86 4.57 -13.87
C ILE A 108 3.89 3.40 -13.95
N SER A 109 3.03 3.37 -14.97
CA SER A 109 2.08 2.27 -15.17
C SER A 109 2.79 0.93 -15.31
N ASN A 110 3.93 0.88 -16.00
CA ASN A 110 4.73 -0.34 -16.11
C ASN A 110 5.42 -0.70 -14.78
N LEU A 111 6.01 0.28 -14.09
CA LEU A 111 6.70 0.08 -12.80
C LEU A 111 5.76 -0.45 -11.71
N VAL A 112 4.54 0.07 -11.65
CA VAL A 112 3.51 -0.40 -10.72
C VAL A 112 2.90 -1.74 -11.18
N GLY A 113 3.06 -2.10 -12.46
CA GLY A 113 2.49 -3.31 -13.05
C GLY A 113 1.01 -3.18 -13.38
N LEU A 114 0.57 -1.99 -13.81
CA LEU A 114 -0.76 -1.71 -14.35
C LEU A 114 -0.82 -1.85 -15.88
N ALA A 115 0.33 -1.76 -16.57
CA ALA A 115 0.40 -1.88 -18.02
C ALA A 115 0.38 -3.35 -18.47
N PRO A 116 -0.54 -3.77 -19.37
CA PRO A 116 -0.49 -5.10 -19.98
C PRO A 116 0.76 -5.29 -20.85
N ILE A 117 1.42 -6.42 -20.70
CA ILE A 117 2.66 -6.75 -21.43
C ILE A 117 2.35 -7.71 -22.58
N ASN A 118 3.03 -7.54 -23.72
CA ASN A 118 2.95 -8.46 -24.85
C ASN A 118 3.57 -9.82 -24.48
N ARG A 119 2.87 -10.90 -24.81
CA ARG A 119 3.35 -12.28 -24.64
C ARG A 119 3.50 -12.93 -26.01
N ASP A 120 4.34 -12.32 -26.84
CA ASP A 120 4.52 -12.71 -28.23
C ASP A 120 5.89 -13.37 -28.41
N SER A 121 5.94 -14.50 -29.12
CA SER A 121 7.19 -15.18 -29.48
C SER A 121 7.10 -15.73 -30.91
N GLY A 122 7.91 -15.22 -31.82
CA GLY A 122 7.85 -15.60 -33.24
C GLY A 122 6.45 -15.36 -33.82
N GLN A 123 5.77 -16.43 -34.23
CA GLN A 123 4.39 -16.38 -34.76
C GLN A 123 3.31 -16.44 -33.68
N MET A 124 3.65 -16.76 -32.42
CA MET A 124 2.68 -16.84 -31.34
C MET A 124 2.31 -15.43 -30.88
N ARG A 125 1.01 -15.10 -30.90
CA ARG A 125 0.44 -13.91 -30.27
C ARG A 125 -0.39 -14.32 -29.05
N GLY A 126 0.14 -14.06 -27.86
CA GLY A 126 -0.51 -14.42 -26.60
C GLY A 126 -1.49 -13.36 -26.09
N LYS A 127 -2.38 -13.76 -25.17
CA LYS A 127 -3.23 -12.79 -24.45
C LYS A 127 -2.34 -11.88 -23.60
N ARG A 128 -2.49 -10.57 -23.77
CA ARG A 128 -1.79 -9.56 -22.97
C ARG A 128 -2.33 -9.59 -21.54
N THR A 129 -1.42 -9.65 -20.57
CA THR A 129 -1.76 -9.62 -19.14
C THR A 129 -0.81 -8.69 -18.42
N ILE A 130 -1.25 -8.15 -17.28
CA ILE A 130 -0.34 -7.48 -16.35
C ILE A 130 0.56 -8.53 -15.68
N TRP A 131 1.84 -8.20 -15.47
CA TRP A 131 2.78 -9.08 -14.78
C TRP A 131 3.87 -8.26 -14.09
N GLY A 132 4.36 -8.75 -12.94
CA GLY A 132 5.42 -8.09 -12.17
C GLY A 132 5.00 -6.77 -11.51
N GLY A 133 5.95 -5.84 -11.44
CA GLY A 133 5.79 -4.51 -10.86
C GLY A 133 5.67 -4.46 -9.33
N ARG A 134 5.35 -3.29 -8.79
CA ARG A 134 5.14 -3.07 -7.35
C ARG A 134 3.73 -3.48 -6.93
N ALA A 135 3.53 -4.78 -6.71
CA ALA A 135 2.23 -5.36 -6.36
C ALA A 135 1.52 -4.67 -5.18
N GLN A 136 2.27 -4.24 -4.16
CA GLN A 136 1.73 -3.49 -3.01
C GLN A 136 1.10 -2.15 -3.41
N VAL A 137 1.70 -1.44 -4.36
CA VAL A 137 1.19 -0.15 -4.87
C VAL A 137 -0.04 -0.40 -5.72
N ARG A 138 0.00 -1.44 -6.57
CA ARG A 138 -1.15 -1.85 -7.39
C ARG A 138 -2.36 -2.23 -6.54
N ALA A 139 -2.17 -3.00 -5.46
CA ALA A 139 -3.25 -3.36 -4.54
C ALA A 139 -3.85 -2.13 -3.85
N ALA A 140 -3.02 -1.19 -3.41
CA ALA A 140 -3.49 0.05 -2.80
C ALA A 140 -4.28 0.92 -3.81
N LEU A 141 -3.79 1.06 -5.05
CA LEU A 141 -4.48 1.78 -6.11
C LEU A 141 -5.82 1.13 -6.46
N TYR A 142 -5.88 -0.20 -6.54
CA TYR A 142 -7.13 -0.92 -6.78
C TYR A 142 -8.18 -0.59 -5.71
N MET A 143 -7.81 -0.64 -4.42
CA MET A 143 -8.72 -0.27 -3.34
C MET A 143 -9.15 1.20 -3.41
N GLY A 144 -8.25 2.12 -3.78
CA GLY A 144 -8.61 3.53 -3.99
C GLY A 144 -9.62 3.70 -5.12
N THR A 145 -9.42 3.01 -6.25
CA THR A 145 -10.35 3.06 -7.39
C THR A 145 -11.71 2.46 -7.08
N LEU A 146 -11.78 1.39 -6.27
CA LEU A 146 -13.05 0.77 -5.87
C LEU A 146 -13.91 1.72 -5.02
N VAL A 147 -13.31 2.63 -4.27
CA VAL A 147 -14.03 3.60 -3.42
C VAL A 147 -14.35 4.89 -4.18
N ALA A 148 -13.62 5.18 -5.26
CA ALA A 148 -13.78 6.40 -6.05
C ALA A 148 -14.97 6.36 -7.04
N VAL A 149 -15.40 5.16 -7.41
CA VAL A 149 -16.44 4.89 -8.42
C VAL A 149 -17.72 4.47 -7.73
#